data_AF-A0A1H6Y7J4-F1
#
_entry.id   AF-A0A1H6Y7J4-F1
#
_cell.length_a   1.000
_cell.length_b   1.000
_cell.length_c   1.000
_cell.angle_alpha   90.00
_cell.angle_beta   90.00
_cell.angle_gamma   90.00
#
_symmetry.space_group_name_H-M   'P 1'
#
loop_
_entity.id
_entity.type
_entity.pdbx_description
1 polymer ?
#
loop_
_entity_poly.entity_id
_entity_poly.type
_entity_poly.pdbx_seq_one_letter_code
_entity_poly.pdbx_strand_id
1 'polypeptide(L)' 'MFNRATSTVENIDPEIWKAIQDENRRQEEHIELIASENYTSPAVMAAQGSQLTNKYAEGYPG' A
#
# COMPACT_ATOMS: atom_id res chain seq x y z
N MET A 1 1.09 -11.37 16.87
CA MET A 1 0.51 -10.21 16.18
C MET A 1 1.52 -9.47 15.31
N PHE A 2 2.76 -9.17 15.73
CA PHE A 2 3.70 -8.32 14.96
C PHE A 2 4.82 -9.08 14.21
N ASN A 3 4.70 -10.38 14.01
CA ASN A 3 5.66 -11.15 13.21
C ASN A 3 5.30 -10.98 11.72
N ARG A 4 6.24 -10.49 10.89
CA ARG A 4 5.99 -10.24 9.47
C ARG A 4 5.60 -11.48 8.66
N ALA A 5 6.03 -12.66 9.08
CA ALA A 5 5.69 -13.91 8.39
C ALA A 5 4.23 -14.33 8.60
N THR A 6 3.61 -13.93 9.72
CA THR A 6 2.22 -14.31 10.06
C THR A 6 1.24 -13.15 10.02
N SER A 7 1.72 -11.91 10.18
CA SER A 7 0.92 -10.67 10.15
C SER A 7 0.82 -10.09 8.73
N THR A 8 0.47 -10.93 7.75
CA THR A 8 0.15 -10.47 6.39
C THR A 8 -1.30 -9.99 6.34
N VAL A 9 -1.64 -9.14 5.37
CA VAL A 9 -3.03 -8.70 5.18
C VAL A 9 -3.93 -9.91 4.91
N GLU A 10 -3.48 -10.86 4.08
CA GLU A 10 -4.19 -12.11 3.79
C GLU A 10 -4.57 -12.92 5.05
N ASN A 11 -3.63 -13.07 6.01
CA ASN A 11 -3.89 -13.88 7.20
C ASN A 11 -4.70 -13.14 8.26
N ILE A 12 -4.57 -11.81 8.35
CA ILE A 12 -5.25 -10.99 9.37
C ILE A 12 -6.63 -10.55 8.89
N ASP A 13 -6.76 -10.22 7.61
CA ASP A 13 -7.96 -9.68 6.98
C ASP A 13 -8.09 -10.18 5.51
N PRO A 14 -8.63 -11.41 5.31
CA PRO A 14 -8.81 -11.99 3.98
C PRO A 14 -9.74 -11.18 3.07
N GLU A 15 -10.71 -10.46 3.64
CA GLU A 15 -11.68 -9.66 2.88
C GLU A 15 -10.99 -8.44 2.24
N ILE A 16 -10.19 -7.71 3.02
CA ILE A 16 -9.38 -6.60 2.52
C ILE A 16 -8.31 -7.09 1.55
N TRP A 17 -7.67 -8.23 1.82
CA TRP A 17 -6.71 -8.82 0.88
C TRP A 17 -7.34 -9.08 -0.48
N LYS A 18 -8.54 -9.70 -0.50
CA LYS A 18 -9.27 -9.96 -1.73
C LYS A 18 -9.59 -8.66 -2.48
N ALA A 19 -10.06 -7.63 -1.78
CA ALA A 19 -10.35 -6.33 -2.40
C ALA A 19 -9.09 -5.70 -3.04
N ILE A 20 -7.93 -5.79 -2.39
CA ILE A 20 -6.66 -5.31 -2.94
C ILE A 20 -6.28 -6.10 -4.21
N GLN A 21 -6.43 -7.43 -4.21
CA GLN A 21 -6.13 -8.24 -5.39
C GLN A 21 -7.07 -7.94 -6.56
N ASP A 22 -8.37 -7.75 -6.28
CA ASP A 22 -9.35 -7.38 -7.30
C ASP A 22 -9.04 -5.99 -7.90
N GLU A 23 -8.58 -5.02 -7.10
CA GLU A 23 -8.15 -3.70 -7.59
C GLU A 23 -6.84 -3.76 -8.39
N ASN A 24 -5.84 -4.53 -7.93
CA ASN A 24 -4.62 -4.74 -8.70
C ASN A 24 -4.94 -5.27 -10.11
N ARG A 25 -5.85 -6.26 -10.20
CA ARG A 25 -6.32 -6.78 -11.49
C ARG A 25 -7.08 -5.72 -12.29
N ARG A 26 -7.97 -4.95 -11.65
CA ARG A 26 -8.75 -3.89 -12.32
C ARG A 26 -7.81 -2.89 -13.01
N GLN A 27 -6.77 -2.45 -12.33
CA GLN A 27 -5.79 -1.50 -12.88
C GLN A 27 -5.07 -2.04 -14.12
N GLU A 28 -4.69 -3.32 -14.12
CA GLU A 28 -4.03 -3.96 -15.27
C GLU A 28 -4.98 -4.20 -16.45
N GLU A 29 -6.26 -4.51 -16.18
CA GLU A 29 -7.25 -4.86 -17.20
C GLU A 29 -7.94 -3.65 -17.85
N HIS A 30 -7.73 -2.44 -17.34
CA HIS A 30 -8.36 -1.21 -17.85
C HIS A 30 -7.32 -0.22 -18.38
N ILE A 31 -7.61 0.37 -19.54
CA ILE A 31 -6.84 1.51 -20.02
C ILE A 31 -7.26 2.73 -19.20
N GLU A 32 -6.35 3.24 -18.39
CA GLU A 32 -6.59 4.44 -17.59
C GLU A 32 -6.30 5.70 -18.43
N LEU A 33 -7.32 6.55 -18.58
CA LEU A 33 -7.27 7.77 -19.40
C LEU A 33 -7.57 9.03 -18.57
N ILE A 34 -7.79 8.89 -17.27
CA ILE A 34 -7.93 10.02 -16.37
C ILE A 34 -6.58 10.74 -16.29
N ALA A 35 -6.54 11.98 -16.77
CA ALA A 35 -5.31 12.76 -16.92
C ALA A 35 -4.55 13.02 -15.60
N SER A 36 -5.19 12.84 -14.46
CA SER A 36 -4.60 13.00 -13.13
C SER A 36 -4.11 11.70 -12.50
N GLU A 37 -4.43 10.54 -13.07
CA GLU A 37 -4.03 9.24 -12.54
C GLU A 37 -2.72 8.74 -13.16
N ASN A 38 -1.99 7.92 -12.39
CA ASN A 38 -0.69 7.40 -12.80
C ASN A 38 -0.32 6.16 -11.97
N TYR A 39 0.64 5.38 -12.46
CA TYR A 39 1.23 4.25 -11.74
C TYR A 39 2.55 4.67 -11.11
N THR A 40 2.60 4.67 -9.78
CA THR A 40 3.84 4.97 -9.05
C THR A 40 4.77 3.76 -9.03
N SER A 41 6.05 3.97 -8.71
CA SER A 41 7.02 2.88 -8.66
C SER A 41 6.85 2.02 -7.39
N PRO A 42 7.24 0.72 -7.43
CA PRO A 42 7.26 -0.13 -6.24
C PRO A 42 8.10 0.44 -5.09
N ALA A 43 9.15 1.19 -5.39
CA ALA A 43 9.99 1.84 -4.39
C ALA A 43 9.22 2.91 -3.59
N VAL A 44 8.36 3.69 -4.25
CA VAL A 44 7.50 4.68 -3.59
C VAL A 44 6.50 3.99 -2.65
N MET A 45 5.87 2.90 -3.11
CA MET A 45 4.93 2.11 -2.30
C MET A 45 5.62 1.48 -1.08
N ALA A 46 6.83 0.96 -1.24
CA ALA A 46 7.59 0.39 -0.13
C ALA A 46 7.98 1.43 0.93
N ALA A 47 8.33 2.65 0.52
CA ALA A 47 8.69 3.73 1.45
C ALA A 47 7.54 4.09 2.39
N GLN A 48 6.32 4.26 1.84
CA GLN A 48 5.13 4.55 2.65
C GLN A 48 4.65 3.35 3.49
N GLY A 49 5.02 2.12 3.13
CA GLY A 49 4.78 0.91 3.92
C GLY A 49 5.78 0.68 5.06
N SER A 50 6.71 1.62 5.29
CA SER A 50 7.75 1.50 6.33
C SER A 50 7.22 1.83 7.73
N GLN A 51 8.04 1.57 8.76
CA GLN A 51 7.71 1.90 10.15
C GLN A 51 7.76 3.41 10.46
N LEU A 52 8.05 4.27 9.48
CA LEU A 52 7.93 5.72 9.64
C LEU A 52 6.50 6.12 10.05
N THR A 53 5.48 5.34 9.69
CA THR A 53 4.09 5.52 10.14
C THR A 53 3.91 5.56 11.66
N ASN A 54 4.84 4.96 12.42
CA ASN A 54 4.78 4.93 13.88
C ASN A 54 5.29 6.23 14.52
N LYS A 55 5.93 7.12 13.74
CA LYS A 55 6.64 8.27 14.27
C LYS A 55 5.75 9.51 14.29
N TYR A 56 5.57 10.06 15.47
CA TYR A 56 5.09 11.43 15.66
C TYR A 56 6.27 12.41 15.54
N ALA A 57 6.14 13.42 14.67
CA ALA A 57 7.24 14.32 14.29
C ALA A 57 6.75 15.75 13.99
N GLU A 58 6.05 16.37 14.94
CA GLU A 58 5.71 17.80 14.86
C GLU A 58 6.97 18.69 14.84
N GLY A 59 6.88 19.85 14.19
CA GLY A 59 8.00 20.78 14.00
C GLY A 59 8.62 20.67 12.61
N TYR A 60 9.89 21.10 12.49
CA TYR A 60 10.68 21.06 11.26
C TYR A 60 12.03 20.39 11.52
N PRO A 61 12.74 19.91 10.47
CA PRO A 61 14.09 19.37 10.63
C PRO A 61 15.03 20.36 11.34
N GLY A 62 15.74 19.90 12.37
CA GLY A 62 16.66 20.66 13.21
C GLY A 62 17.12 19.84 14.42
#